data_AF-A0A2V9DMW2-F1
#
_entry.id   AF-A0A2V9DMW2-F1
#
_cell.length_a   1.000
_cell.length_b   1.000
_cell.length_c   1.000
_cell.angle_alpha   90.00
_cell.angle_beta   90.00
_cell.angle_gamma   90.00
#
_symmetry.space_group_name_H-M   'P 1'
#
loop_
_entity.id
_entity.type
_entity.pdbx_description
1 polymer ?
#
loop_
_entity_poly.entity_id
_entity_poly.type
_entity_poly.pdbx_seq_one_letter_code
_entity_poly.pdbx_strand_id
1 'polypeptide(L)'
;MSVPVLDPVVLSGWARCSARRFPLGALVTLLLVLVQAGCSRTQPASARGDAANPIAVRSFPVEEEVVRRRVQAVGSLYALEESTISAEVEGRVERVLADVGDTVKEGQVLVTLSGTELQYELDRQRATVRQVRAQLGLGPNDPLPRDPAQVAFVQRAAADLFDAEQKHRRAEQLFRDQLISQQQLDEASTRYKGARAAHDLAMQQVDELEARLQSSEAASKLAEKKLADATIRAPFPGSIKQRHVSPGEYLKVQSPVMVIVRTDQLRARLAVPEKWAGAVKTGATVEVQVEAYPGEVFRGRLGRINPAVLQESRTFEVEALLANPAGRLKPGFFVQASLPSEVEERALTVPEQAVNYRYGVYKVFVLNGPRVGERAIKPGTQQNQRMEVLEGLRAGERVAVAVRDQLYDGASVRAE
;
A
#
# COMPACT_ATOMS: atom_id res chain seq x y z
N MET A 1 -11.38 57.16 11.85
CA MET A 1 -11.74 56.31 13.00
C MET A 1 -10.97 55.02 12.86
N SER A 2 -9.70 55.00 13.30
CA SER A 2 -9.24 54.69 14.67
C SER A 2 -9.10 53.18 14.92
N VAL A 3 -7.95 52.67 14.47
CA VAL A 3 -7.00 51.74 15.14
C VAL A 3 -7.11 51.84 16.67
N PRO A 4 -7.02 50.76 17.49
CA PRO A 4 -5.72 50.12 17.85
C PRO A 4 -5.82 48.67 18.41
N VAL A 5 -4.80 47.94 18.91
CA VAL A 5 -3.33 47.82 18.85
C VAL A 5 -3.01 46.51 19.60
N LEU A 6 -1.87 45.88 19.29
CA LEU A 6 -1.24 44.79 20.06
C LEU A 6 -0.97 45.19 21.52
N ASP A 7 -0.89 44.25 22.46
CA ASP A 7 0.29 44.12 23.34
C ASP A 7 0.18 43.00 24.40
N PRO A 8 1.33 42.61 25.01
CA PRO A 8 1.57 41.27 25.55
C PRO A 8 1.37 41.18 27.06
N VAL A 9 1.20 39.94 27.54
CA VAL A 9 1.17 39.63 28.98
C VAL A 9 2.60 39.50 29.52
N VAL A 10 3.00 40.54 30.25
CA VAL A 10 4.09 40.57 31.22
C VAL A 10 3.61 39.90 32.52
N LEU A 11 4.38 38.96 33.07
CA LEU A 11 4.27 38.55 34.46
C LEU A 11 5.64 38.62 35.13
N SER A 12 5.81 39.66 35.94
CA SER A 12 6.87 39.85 36.93
C SER A 12 6.33 39.57 38.33
N GLY A 13 7.15 38.98 39.20
CA GLY A 13 7.13 39.34 40.63
C GLY A 13 6.83 38.26 41.68
N TRP A 14 7.87 37.55 42.10
CA TRP A 14 8.30 37.36 43.51
C TRP A 14 7.42 36.54 44.48
N ALA A 15 7.94 35.41 44.99
CA ALA A 15 8.50 35.31 46.35
C ALA A 15 8.88 33.87 46.76
N ARG A 16 10.13 33.75 47.25
CA ARG A 16 10.65 32.93 48.37
C ARG A 16 10.25 31.45 48.47
N CYS A 17 11.25 30.56 48.39
CA CYS A 17 11.55 29.68 49.53
C CYS A 17 12.99 29.12 49.50
N SER A 18 13.71 29.46 50.56
CA SER A 18 14.88 28.83 51.22
C SER A 18 15.81 27.89 50.44
N ALA A 19 17.03 28.39 50.25
CA ALA A 19 18.24 27.61 50.08
C ALA A 19 18.67 26.90 51.38
N ARG A 20 19.12 25.65 51.28
CA ARG A 20 20.07 25.04 52.21
C ARG A 20 21.19 24.39 51.41
N ARG A 21 22.34 25.07 51.37
CA ARG A 21 23.64 24.54 50.97
C ARG A 21 24.35 24.05 52.23
N PHE A 22 24.83 22.81 52.22
CA PHE A 22 25.80 22.30 53.19
C PHE A 22 27.16 22.20 52.50
N PRO A 23 28.19 22.93 52.97
CA PRO A 23 29.58 22.64 52.68
C PRO A 23 30.23 21.99 53.89
N LEU A 24 31.21 21.10 53.69
CA LEU A 24 32.28 20.88 54.67
C LEU A 24 33.41 20.09 54.00
N GLY A 25 34.45 20.84 53.62
CA GLY A 25 35.80 20.32 53.46
C GLY A 25 36.60 20.48 54.76
N ALA A 26 37.74 19.80 54.78
CA ALA A 26 38.88 19.95 55.68
C ALA A 26 38.72 19.44 57.12
N LEU A 27 39.44 18.35 57.44
CA LEU A 27 40.26 18.33 58.64
C LEU A 27 41.47 17.39 58.45
N VAL A 28 42.64 18.01 58.53
CA VAL A 28 43.99 17.45 58.44
C VAL A 28 44.54 17.41 59.89
N THR A 29 45.07 16.24 60.27
CA THR A 29 46.09 15.94 61.32
C THR A 29 45.86 16.34 62.79
N LEU A 30 45.87 15.34 63.70
CA LEU A 30 46.83 15.16 64.83
C LEU A 30 46.46 13.87 65.61
N LEU A 31 47.21 12.76 65.47
CA LEU A 31 48.20 12.26 66.43
C LEU A 31 47.61 11.73 67.78
N LEU A 32 47.58 10.41 68.00
CA LEU A 32 48.33 9.68 69.05
C LEU A 32 47.82 8.22 69.22
N VAL A 33 48.71 7.26 68.95
CA VAL A 33 48.95 5.99 69.68
C VAL A 33 47.77 5.06 69.94
N LEU A 34 47.73 3.94 69.20
CA LEU A 34 47.62 2.61 69.82
C LEU A 34 48.14 1.51 68.89
N VAL A 35 49.27 0.95 69.33
CA VAL A 35 49.94 -0.27 68.87
C VAL A 35 49.00 -1.46 68.99
N GLN A 36 48.80 -2.21 67.91
CA GLN A 36 48.65 -3.67 67.98
C GLN A 36 49.20 -4.27 66.69
N ALA A 37 50.05 -5.27 66.89
CA ALA A 37 50.83 -5.96 65.88
C ALA A 37 49.91 -6.84 65.03
N GLY A 38 50.12 -6.78 63.72
CA GLY A 38 49.42 -7.61 62.74
C GLY A 38 50.23 -7.73 61.47
N CYS A 39 51.41 -8.32 61.57
CA CYS A 39 52.20 -8.74 60.41
C CYS A 39 51.44 -9.84 59.65
N SER A 40 50.71 -9.48 58.61
CA SER A 40 50.29 -10.42 57.56
C SER A 40 50.87 -9.98 56.22
N ARG A 41 52.14 -10.37 56.06
CA ARG A 41 52.87 -10.68 54.83
C ARG A 41 52.04 -10.55 53.54
N THR A 42 52.16 -9.41 52.89
CA THR A 42 51.84 -9.21 51.47
C THR A 42 52.72 -10.12 50.65
N GLN A 43 52.15 -11.20 50.12
CA GLN A 43 52.77 -12.00 49.08
C GLN A 43 52.64 -11.24 47.75
N PRO A 44 53.74 -10.83 47.10
CA PRO A 44 53.70 -10.68 45.66
C PRO A 44 53.41 -12.08 45.11
N ALA A 45 52.36 -12.21 44.29
CA ALA A 45 52.07 -13.44 43.57
C ALA A 45 53.34 -13.82 42.79
N SER A 46 54.01 -14.84 43.31
CA SER A 46 55.23 -15.40 42.77
C SER A 46 54.91 -16.01 41.41
N ALA A 47 55.24 -15.26 40.36
CA ALA A 47 55.51 -15.82 39.05
C ALA A 47 56.75 -16.72 39.16
N ARG A 48 56.57 -17.98 39.55
CA ARG A 48 57.48 -19.14 39.34
C ARG A 48 56.90 -20.40 40.00
N GLY A 49 56.24 -21.21 39.17
CA GLY A 49 55.59 -22.50 39.44
C GLY A 49 54.35 -22.54 38.53
N ASP A 50 54.23 -23.34 37.48
CA ASP A 50 54.69 -24.70 37.25
C ASP A 50 55.24 -24.87 35.83
N ALA A 51 56.46 -25.40 35.72
CA ALA A 51 57.00 -25.91 34.46
C ALA A 51 57.11 -27.45 34.47
N ALA A 52 56.52 -28.12 35.47
CA ALA A 52 56.77 -29.53 35.74
C ALA A 52 55.75 -30.50 35.12
N ASN A 53 54.56 -30.05 34.73
CA ASN A 53 53.62 -30.87 33.97
C ASN A 53 52.76 -29.99 33.05
N PRO A 54 53.08 -29.90 31.75
CA PRO A 54 52.33 -29.04 30.85
C PRO A 54 50.96 -29.64 30.54
N ILE A 55 49.89 -28.85 30.68
CA ILE A 55 48.52 -29.26 30.40
C ILE A 55 48.37 -29.47 28.89
N ALA A 56 47.80 -30.61 28.48
CA ALA A 56 47.53 -30.90 27.07
C ALA A 56 46.36 -30.02 26.57
N VAL A 57 46.63 -29.22 25.54
CA VAL A 57 45.64 -28.33 24.93
C VAL A 57 45.56 -28.52 23.42
N ARG A 58 44.34 -28.46 22.90
CA ARG A 58 44.10 -28.29 21.47
C ARG A 58 44.06 -26.81 21.17
N SER A 59 44.81 -26.40 20.16
CA SER A 59 44.88 -24.99 19.76
C SER A 59 44.10 -24.76 18.48
N PHE A 60 43.19 -23.80 18.51
CA PHE A 60 42.42 -23.40 17.35
C PHE A 60 42.81 -21.97 16.96
N PRO A 61 43.06 -21.70 15.66
CA PRO A 61 43.25 -20.33 15.20
C PRO A 61 41.95 -19.53 15.37
N VAL A 62 42.09 -18.26 15.73
CA VAL A 62 41.01 -17.28 15.56
C VAL A 62 40.91 -16.99 14.07
N GLU A 63 39.84 -17.47 13.46
CA GLU A 63 39.61 -17.32 12.02
C GLU A 63 38.68 -16.14 11.75
N GLU A 64 38.97 -15.41 10.68
CA GLU A 64 38.00 -14.48 10.11
C GLU A 64 36.98 -15.29 9.30
N GLU A 65 35.75 -15.36 9.80
CA GLU A 65 34.65 -15.98 9.09
C GLU A 65 33.70 -14.89 8.58
N VAL A 66 33.15 -15.12 7.40
CA VAL A 66 32.16 -14.23 6.82
C VAL A 66 30.78 -14.59 7.39
N VAL A 67 30.29 -13.77 8.31
CA VAL A 67 28.97 -13.96 8.91
C VAL A 67 27.94 -13.16 8.12
N ARG A 68 26.93 -13.86 7.60
CA ARG A 68 25.79 -13.23 6.92
C ARG A 68 24.71 -12.89 7.94
N ARG A 69 24.66 -11.64 8.36
CA ARG A 69 23.61 -11.16 9.27
C ARG A 69 22.27 -11.08 8.53
N ARG A 70 21.19 -11.45 9.21
CA ARG A 70 19.82 -11.19 8.73
C ARG A 70 19.35 -9.85 9.30
N VAL A 71 18.64 -9.09 8.47
CA VAL A 71 18.04 -7.83 8.90
C VAL A 71 16.73 -8.14 9.60
N GLN A 72 16.65 -7.79 10.88
CA GLN A 72 15.40 -7.87 11.63
C GLN A 72 14.64 -6.56 11.47
N ALA A 73 13.37 -6.66 11.12
CA ALA A 73 12.46 -5.55 10.96
C ALA A 73 11.13 -5.86 11.64
N VAL A 74 10.44 -4.84 12.08
CA VAL A 74 9.10 -4.95 12.68
C VAL A 74 8.12 -4.12 11.89
N GLY A 75 6.85 -4.48 11.94
CA GLY A 75 5.84 -3.76 11.20
C GLY A 75 4.45 -4.33 11.36
N SER A 76 3.59 -4.00 10.41
CA SER A 76 2.19 -4.44 10.43
C SER A 76 1.73 -4.93 9.06
N LEU A 77 0.76 -5.83 9.05
CA LEU A 77 0.06 -6.26 7.84
C LEU A 77 -1.03 -5.25 7.47
N TYR A 78 -1.14 -4.96 6.18
CA TYR A 78 -2.19 -4.14 5.59
C TYR A 78 -2.89 -4.94 4.48
N ALA A 79 -4.16 -4.64 4.24
CA ALA A 79 -4.86 -5.18 3.09
C ALA A 79 -4.15 -4.78 1.80
N LEU A 80 -4.21 -5.63 0.76
CA LEU A 80 -3.66 -5.28 -0.54
C LEU A 80 -4.40 -4.06 -1.11
N GLU A 81 -5.72 -4.12 -1.06
CA GLU A 81 -6.66 -3.09 -1.48
C GLU A 81 -7.72 -2.90 -0.40
N GLU A 82 -8.08 -1.65 -0.14
CA GLU A 82 -9.19 -1.27 0.71
C GLU A 82 -9.99 -0.21 -0.05
N SER A 83 -11.28 -0.46 -0.26
CA SER A 83 -12.15 0.48 -0.97
C SER A 83 -13.45 0.68 -0.20
N THR A 84 -13.79 1.95 0.00
CA THR A 84 -15.11 2.35 0.49
C THR A 84 -16.04 2.41 -0.71
N ILE A 85 -17.01 1.51 -0.75
CA ILE A 85 -18.07 1.50 -1.75
C ILE A 85 -19.12 2.52 -1.33
N SER A 86 -19.47 3.42 -2.23
CA SER A 86 -20.47 4.46 -2.00
C SER A 86 -21.64 4.32 -2.96
N ALA A 87 -22.77 4.92 -2.61
CA ALA A 87 -23.94 4.96 -3.48
C ALA A 87 -23.70 5.89 -4.67
N GLU A 88 -23.91 5.40 -5.89
CA GLU A 88 -23.83 6.21 -7.12
C GLU A 88 -25.14 6.93 -7.43
N VAL A 89 -26.26 6.41 -6.91
CA VAL A 89 -27.60 7.01 -7.02
C VAL A 89 -28.21 7.16 -5.63
N GLU A 90 -29.11 8.12 -5.49
CA GLU A 90 -29.89 8.27 -4.26
C GLU A 90 -31.10 7.31 -4.25
N GLY A 91 -31.51 6.91 -3.05
CA GLY A 91 -32.63 6.00 -2.88
C GLY A 91 -32.71 5.38 -1.49
N ARG A 92 -33.86 4.77 -1.19
CA ARG A 92 -34.04 4.02 0.06
C ARG A 92 -33.45 2.62 -0.07
N VAL A 93 -32.68 2.19 0.93
CA VAL A 93 -32.16 0.83 1.04
C VAL A 93 -33.34 -0.14 1.20
N GLU A 94 -33.54 -1.00 0.22
CA GLU A 94 -34.56 -2.04 0.25
C GLU A 94 -34.03 -3.27 1.00
N ARG A 95 -32.85 -3.75 0.61
CA ARG A 95 -32.21 -4.92 1.23
C ARG A 95 -30.71 -4.75 1.34
N VAL A 96 -30.16 -5.27 2.44
CA VAL A 96 -28.73 -5.48 2.63
C VAL A 96 -28.48 -6.99 2.57
N LEU A 97 -27.60 -7.44 1.68
CA LEU A 97 -27.37 -8.86 1.37
C LEU A 97 -26.06 -9.40 1.93
N ALA A 98 -25.20 -8.53 2.44
CA ALA A 98 -23.89 -8.90 2.97
C ALA A 98 -23.58 -8.06 4.21
N ASP A 99 -22.92 -8.66 5.20
CA ASP A 99 -22.58 -8.00 6.45
C ASP A 99 -21.08 -8.14 6.79
N VAL A 100 -20.65 -7.45 7.85
CA VAL A 100 -19.26 -7.44 8.30
C VAL A 100 -18.76 -8.86 8.54
N GLY A 101 -17.62 -9.19 7.92
CA GLY A 101 -16.99 -10.51 7.99
C GLY A 101 -17.33 -11.43 6.81
N ASP A 102 -18.37 -11.15 6.03
CA ASP A 102 -18.70 -11.95 4.87
C ASP A 102 -17.64 -11.80 3.77
N THR A 103 -17.39 -12.90 3.04
CA THR A 103 -16.55 -12.90 1.85
C THR A 103 -17.41 -12.75 0.61
N VAL A 104 -17.05 -11.82 -0.26
CA VAL A 104 -17.79 -11.46 -1.47
C VAL A 104 -16.92 -11.67 -2.71
N LYS A 105 -17.57 -12.05 -3.82
CA LYS A 105 -16.96 -12.13 -5.15
C LYS A 105 -17.15 -10.82 -5.90
N GLU A 106 -16.32 -10.59 -6.91
CA GLU A 106 -16.54 -9.49 -7.86
C GLU A 106 -17.93 -9.59 -8.50
N GLY A 107 -18.63 -8.45 -8.58
CA GLY A 107 -19.98 -8.34 -9.12
C GLY A 107 -21.11 -8.85 -8.21
N GLN A 108 -20.78 -9.42 -7.04
CA GLN A 108 -21.78 -9.87 -6.07
C GLN A 108 -22.59 -8.67 -5.54
N VAL A 109 -23.90 -8.84 -5.45
CA VAL A 109 -24.80 -7.80 -4.94
C VAL A 109 -24.61 -7.65 -3.43
N LEU A 110 -24.41 -6.42 -2.98
CA LEU A 110 -24.22 -6.06 -1.59
C LEU A 110 -25.48 -5.43 -1.00
N VAL A 111 -26.04 -4.47 -1.73
CA VAL A 111 -27.19 -3.67 -1.32
C VAL A 111 -28.06 -3.39 -2.54
N THR A 112 -29.39 -3.46 -2.36
CA THR A 112 -30.35 -3.00 -3.37
C THR A 112 -31.07 -1.77 -2.84
N LEU A 113 -31.11 -0.72 -3.66
CA LEU A 113 -31.90 0.48 -3.43
C LEU A 113 -33.24 0.34 -4.15
N SER A 114 -34.27 1.02 -3.65
CA SER A 114 -35.57 1.11 -4.31
C SER A 114 -35.43 1.77 -5.67
N GLY A 115 -35.56 0.97 -6.74
CA GLY A 115 -35.41 1.43 -8.12
C GLY A 115 -36.67 2.03 -8.74
N THR A 116 -37.79 2.12 -8.02
CA THR A 116 -39.10 2.48 -8.60
C THR A 116 -39.10 3.85 -9.30
N GLU A 117 -38.52 4.87 -8.68
CA GLU A 117 -38.44 6.21 -9.28
C GLU A 117 -37.50 6.23 -10.49
N LEU A 118 -36.36 5.52 -10.41
CA LEU A 118 -35.41 5.38 -11.50
C LEU A 118 -36.00 4.62 -12.69
N GLN A 119 -36.86 3.63 -12.42
CA GLN A 119 -37.60 2.88 -13.42
C GLN A 119 -38.61 3.79 -14.14
N TYR A 120 -39.39 4.59 -13.41
CA TYR A 120 -40.30 5.55 -14.02
C TYR A 120 -39.58 6.61 -14.86
N GLU A 121 -38.41 7.08 -14.41
CA GLU A 121 -37.58 7.99 -15.17
C GLU A 121 -37.08 7.34 -16.47
N LEU A 122 -36.60 6.09 -16.41
CA LEU A 122 -36.20 5.32 -17.59
C LEU A 122 -37.37 5.14 -18.57
N ASP A 123 -38.56 4.80 -18.07
CA ASP A 123 -39.75 4.60 -18.90
C ASP A 123 -40.19 5.89 -19.59
N ARG A 124 -40.07 7.05 -18.92
CA ARG A 124 -40.28 8.36 -19.52
C ARG A 124 -39.30 8.64 -20.64
N GLN A 125 -38.00 8.39 -20.43
CA GLN A 125 -36.99 8.61 -21.48
C GLN A 125 -37.18 7.66 -22.67
N ARG A 126 -37.52 6.39 -22.42
CA ARG A 126 -37.87 5.42 -23.47
C ARG A 126 -39.10 5.84 -24.26
N ALA A 127 -40.10 6.44 -23.61
CA ALA A 127 -41.27 7.00 -24.30
C ALA A 127 -40.88 8.15 -25.23
N THR A 128 -39.98 9.05 -24.79
CA THR A 128 -39.44 10.12 -25.63
C THR A 128 -38.71 9.55 -26.86
N VAL A 129 -37.86 8.54 -26.68
CA VAL A 129 -37.19 7.85 -27.81
C VAL A 129 -38.22 7.30 -28.78
N ARG A 130 -39.25 6.58 -28.30
CA ARG A 130 -40.32 6.04 -29.14
C ARG A 130 -41.08 7.13 -29.90
N GLN A 131 -41.31 8.29 -29.28
CA GLN A 131 -41.99 9.41 -29.93
C GLN A 131 -41.16 9.97 -31.09
N VAL A 132 -39.84 10.17 -30.90
CA VAL A 132 -38.96 10.68 -31.96
C VAL A 132 -38.82 9.66 -33.09
N ARG A 133 -38.70 8.36 -32.78
CA ARG A 133 -38.65 7.29 -33.79
C ARG A 133 -39.93 7.24 -34.62
N ALA A 134 -41.10 7.39 -33.99
CA ALA A 134 -42.37 7.44 -34.71
C ALA A 134 -42.47 8.66 -35.65
N GLN A 135 -41.88 9.80 -35.31
CA GLN A 135 -41.80 10.97 -36.19
C GLN A 135 -40.95 10.72 -37.44
N LEU A 136 -39.91 9.87 -37.33
CA LEU A 136 -39.12 9.38 -38.45
C LEU A 136 -39.81 8.22 -39.21
N GLY A 137 -40.99 7.76 -38.77
CA GLY A 137 -41.67 6.60 -39.36
C GLY A 137 -41.03 5.25 -39.00
N LEU A 138 -40.20 5.21 -37.96
CA LEU A 138 -39.48 4.02 -37.52
C LEU A 138 -40.22 3.29 -36.40
N GLY A 139 -40.18 1.96 -36.44
CA GLY A 139 -40.56 1.11 -35.33
C GLY A 139 -39.55 1.12 -34.17
N PRO A 140 -39.87 0.43 -33.06
CA PRO A 140 -39.02 0.42 -31.86
C PRO A 140 -37.59 -0.08 -32.11
N ASN A 141 -37.41 -1.02 -33.05
CA ASN A 141 -36.12 -1.69 -33.31
C ASN A 141 -35.60 -1.47 -34.74
N ASP A 142 -36.25 -0.64 -35.55
CA ASP A 142 -35.86 -0.45 -36.95
C ASP A 142 -34.54 0.34 -37.04
N PRO A 143 -33.59 -0.06 -37.90
CA PRO A 143 -32.39 0.75 -38.09
C PRO A 143 -32.74 2.12 -38.68
N LEU A 144 -31.96 3.14 -38.33
CA LEU A 144 -32.02 4.43 -39.03
C LEU A 144 -31.81 4.23 -40.54
N PRO A 145 -32.61 4.88 -41.41
CA PRO A 145 -32.39 4.83 -42.84
C PRO A 145 -30.98 5.32 -43.17
N ARG A 146 -30.29 4.62 -44.08
CA ARG A 146 -28.96 5.08 -44.54
C ARG A 146 -29.03 6.34 -45.39
N ASP A 147 -30.20 6.59 -45.96
CA ASP A 147 -30.48 7.70 -46.85
C ASP A 147 -31.72 8.44 -46.34
N PRO A 148 -31.59 9.73 -45.96
CA PRO A 148 -32.72 10.57 -45.55
C PRO A 148 -33.85 10.64 -46.58
N ALA A 149 -33.53 10.45 -47.87
CA ALA A 149 -34.53 10.44 -48.94
C ALA A 149 -35.55 9.31 -48.83
N GLN A 150 -35.29 8.28 -48.01
CA GLN A 150 -36.21 7.15 -47.82
C GLN A 150 -37.30 7.43 -46.77
N VAL A 151 -37.20 8.52 -46.01
CA VAL A 151 -38.20 8.88 -45.00
C VAL A 151 -39.49 9.32 -45.68
N ALA A 152 -40.65 8.84 -45.21
CA ALA A 152 -41.94 9.00 -45.90
C ALA A 152 -42.31 10.45 -46.23
N PHE A 153 -42.04 11.40 -45.33
CA PHE A 153 -42.32 12.81 -45.58
C PHE A 153 -41.33 13.45 -46.57
N VAL A 154 -40.09 12.97 -46.63
CA VAL A 154 -39.09 13.39 -47.63
C VAL A 154 -39.44 12.83 -49.00
N GLN A 155 -39.82 11.54 -49.08
CA GLN A 155 -40.27 10.91 -50.33
C GLN A 155 -41.45 11.66 -50.95
N ARG A 156 -42.39 12.10 -50.11
CA ARG A 156 -43.52 12.92 -50.56
C ARG A 156 -43.04 14.26 -51.14
N ALA A 157 -42.18 14.98 -50.42
CA ALA A 157 -41.66 16.26 -50.90
C ALA A 157 -40.81 16.11 -52.17
N ALA A 158 -40.07 15.01 -52.30
CA ALA A 158 -39.30 14.68 -53.50
C ALA A 158 -40.19 14.41 -54.72
N ALA A 159 -41.31 13.70 -54.51
CA ALA A 159 -42.31 13.48 -55.57
C ALA A 159 -42.95 14.80 -56.04
N ASP A 160 -43.30 15.69 -55.10
CA ASP A 160 -43.86 17.01 -55.41
C ASP A 160 -42.85 17.90 -56.16
N LEU A 161 -41.58 17.89 -55.75
CA LEU A 161 -40.48 18.57 -56.44
C LEU A 161 -40.32 18.03 -57.87
N PHE A 162 -40.31 16.72 -58.04
CA PHE A 162 -40.19 16.09 -59.36
C PHE A 162 -41.32 16.53 -60.31
N ASP A 163 -42.58 16.49 -59.85
CA ASP A 163 -43.72 16.96 -60.65
C ASP A 163 -43.60 18.45 -61.01
N ALA A 164 -43.23 19.30 -60.05
CA ALA A 164 -43.05 20.73 -60.26
C ALA A 164 -41.91 21.03 -61.25
N GLU A 165 -40.79 20.30 -61.17
CA GLU A 165 -39.67 20.42 -62.09
C GLU A 165 -40.08 20.04 -63.52
N GLN A 166 -40.79 18.92 -63.71
CA GLN A 166 -41.26 18.50 -65.03
C GLN A 166 -42.24 19.51 -65.64
N LYS A 167 -43.10 20.13 -64.82
CA LYS A 167 -44.01 21.19 -65.28
C LYS A 167 -43.27 22.48 -65.64
N HIS A 168 -42.29 22.90 -64.84
CA HIS A 168 -41.46 24.05 -65.13
C HIS A 168 -40.65 23.87 -66.42
N ARG A 169 -39.98 22.72 -66.58
CA ARG A 169 -39.19 22.38 -67.78
C ARG A 169 -40.05 22.37 -69.05
N ARG A 170 -41.28 21.84 -68.97
CA ARG A 170 -42.24 21.90 -70.08
C ARG A 170 -42.68 23.34 -70.38
N ALA A 171 -42.94 24.15 -69.37
CA ALA A 171 -43.30 25.56 -69.55
C ALA A 171 -42.15 26.35 -70.21
N GLU A 172 -40.90 26.12 -69.83
CA GLU A 172 -39.72 26.74 -70.47
C GLU A 172 -39.59 26.37 -71.96
N GLN A 173 -39.94 25.14 -72.33
CA GLN A 173 -39.99 24.72 -73.74
C GLN A 173 -41.10 25.45 -74.49
N LEU A 174 -42.33 25.41 -73.98
CA LEU A 174 -43.47 26.06 -74.61
C LEU A 174 -43.33 27.58 -74.70
N PHE A 175 -42.68 28.22 -73.74
CA PHE A 175 -42.41 29.67 -73.77
C PHE A 175 -41.38 30.02 -74.84
N ARG A 176 -40.31 29.21 -74.98
CA ARG A 176 -39.33 29.36 -76.07
C ARG A 176 -39.99 29.22 -77.45
N ASP A 177 -40.96 28.31 -77.55
CA ASP A 177 -41.77 28.11 -78.75
C ASP A 177 -42.90 29.15 -78.91
N GLN A 178 -42.99 30.14 -78.01
CA GLN A 178 -44.00 31.23 -77.99
C GLN A 178 -45.45 30.75 -77.83
N LEU A 179 -45.67 29.57 -77.22
CA LEU A 179 -46.99 28.93 -77.05
C LEU A 179 -47.68 29.29 -75.72
N ILE A 180 -46.99 29.90 -74.76
CA ILE A 180 -47.53 30.31 -73.45
C ILE A 180 -47.13 31.75 -73.08
N SER A 181 -47.83 32.36 -72.12
CA SER A 181 -47.51 33.71 -71.63
C SER A 181 -46.39 33.72 -70.58
N GLN A 182 -45.75 34.89 -70.38
CA GLN A 182 -44.74 35.07 -69.32
C GLN A 182 -45.31 34.76 -67.93
N GLN A 183 -46.55 35.15 -67.67
CA GLN A 183 -47.23 34.84 -66.40
C GLN A 183 -47.30 33.32 -66.15
N GLN A 184 -47.59 32.52 -67.17
CA GLN A 184 -47.67 31.06 -67.03
C GLN A 184 -46.29 30.43 -66.74
N LEU A 185 -45.22 30.96 -67.34
CA LEU A 185 -43.85 30.55 -67.02
C LEU A 185 -43.47 30.92 -65.58
N ASP A 186 -43.78 32.15 -65.16
CA ASP A 186 -43.48 32.66 -63.82
C ASP A 186 -44.23 31.87 -62.74
N GLU A 187 -45.49 31.49 -62.99
CA GLU A 187 -46.27 30.60 -62.13
C GLU A 187 -45.60 29.22 -61.99
N ALA A 188 -45.14 28.62 -63.09
CA ALA A 188 -44.44 27.33 -63.07
C ALA A 188 -43.08 27.42 -62.35
N SER A 189 -42.31 28.50 -62.59
CA SER A 189 -41.04 28.77 -61.91
C SER A 189 -41.24 28.94 -60.40
N THR A 190 -42.27 29.69 -59.99
CA THR A 190 -42.61 29.90 -58.58
C THR A 190 -43.00 28.59 -57.90
N ARG A 191 -43.80 27.74 -58.57
CA ARG A 191 -44.15 26.41 -58.05
C ARG A 191 -42.92 25.50 -57.88
N TYR A 192 -42.02 25.48 -58.86
CA TYR A 192 -40.77 24.72 -58.76
C TYR A 192 -39.90 25.19 -57.60
N LYS A 193 -39.68 26.51 -57.46
CA LYS A 193 -38.92 27.09 -56.33
C LYS A 193 -39.55 26.76 -54.99
N GLY A 194 -40.89 26.82 -54.88
CA GLY A 194 -41.62 26.46 -53.68
C GLY A 194 -41.48 24.98 -53.31
N ALA A 195 -41.63 24.07 -54.30
CA ALA A 195 -41.46 22.63 -54.08
C ALA A 195 -40.02 22.26 -53.71
N ARG A 196 -39.02 22.93 -54.31
CA ARG A 196 -37.60 22.76 -53.95
C ARG A 196 -37.34 23.16 -52.51
N ALA A 197 -37.82 24.34 -52.10
CA ALA A 197 -37.70 24.79 -50.72
C ALA A 197 -38.41 23.84 -49.73
N ALA A 198 -39.56 23.28 -50.10
CA ALA A 198 -40.28 22.31 -49.27
C ALA A 198 -39.51 20.98 -49.13
N HIS A 199 -38.88 20.49 -50.20
CA HIS A 199 -38.00 19.32 -50.15
C HIS A 199 -36.76 19.59 -49.27
N ASP A 200 -36.10 20.74 -49.44
CA ASP A 200 -34.93 21.11 -48.65
C ASP A 200 -35.28 21.22 -47.16
N LEU A 201 -36.45 21.76 -46.82
CA LEU A 201 -36.98 21.78 -45.46
C LEU A 201 -37.26 20.37 -44.91
N ALA A 202 -37.80 19.47 -45.74
CA ALA A 202 -38.03 18.08 -45.33
C ALA A 202 -36.70 17.37 -45.03
N MET A 203 -35.66 17.59 -45.82
CA MET A 203 -34.32 17.06 -45.53
C MET A 203 -33.76 17.60 -44.20
N GLN A 204 -33.86 18.91 -43.97
CA GLN A 204 -33.44 19.52 -42.71
C GLN A 204 -34.21 18.99 -41.50
N GLN A 205 -35.50 18.67 -41.68
CA GLN A 205 -36.31 18.07 -40.63
C GLN A 205 -35.84 16.65 -40.26
N VAL A 206 -35.31 15.87 -41.21
CA VAL A 206 -34.66 14.58 -40.88
C VAL A 206 -33.45 14.81 -40.01
N ASP A 207 -32.55 15.72 -40.39
CA ASP A 207 -31.33 16.02 -39.63
C ASP A 207 -31.65 16.45 -38.18
N GLU A 208 -32.69 17.28 -38.01
CA GLU A 208 -33.18 17.70 -36.68
C GLU A 208 -33.68 16.51 -35.86
N LEU A 209 -34.50 15.64 -36.46
CA LEU A 209 -35.06 14.47 -35.80
C LEU A 209 -33.98 13.43 -35.46
N GLU A 210 -32.96 13.26 -36.30
CA GLU A 210 -31.82 12.39 -36.02
C GLU A 210 -31.01 12.89 -34.83
N ALA A 211 -30.69 14.19 -34.78
CA ALA A 211 -30.00 14.80 -33.64
C ALA A 211 -30.83 14.70 -32.35
N ARG A 212 -32.16 14.87 -32.46
CA ARG A 212 -33.08 14.68 -31.34
C ARG A 212 -33.16 13.23 -30.90
N LEU A 213 -33.13 12.29 -31.83
CA LEU A 213 -33.11 10.86 -31.52
C LEU A 213 -31.84 10.51 -30.76
N GLN A 214 -30.68 10.90 -31.28
CA GLN A 214 -29.38 10.67 -30.64
C GLN A 214 -29.34 11.20 -29.20
N SER A 215 -29.81 12.43 -28.97
CA SER A 215 -29.85 13.01 -27.62
C SER A 215 -30.84 12.31 -26.69
N SER A 216 -32.02 11.91 -27.20
CA SER A 216 -33.00 11.15 -26.43
C SER A 216 -32.53 9.74 -26.08
N GLU A 217 -31.81 9.07 -26.98
CA GLU A 217 -31.21 7.75 -26.74
C GLU A 217 -30.10 7.84 -25.70
N ALA A 218 -29.26 8.89 -25.76
CA ALA A 218 -28.26 9.14 -24.74
C ALA A 218 -28.89 9.38 -23.36
N ALA A 219 -29.99 10.14 -23.29
CA ALA A 219 -30.73 10.35 -22.05
C ALA A 219 -31.35 9.04 -21.51
N SER A 220 -31.92 8.20 -22.38
CA SER A 220 -32.43 6.87 -22.00
C SER A 220 -31.32 5.96 -21.48
N LYS A 221 -30.15 5.93 -22.12
CA LYS A 221 -29.00 5.13 -21.67
C LYS A 221 -28.48 5.60 -20.31
N LEU A 222 -28.47 6.91 -20.06
CA LEU A 222 -28.09 7.46 -18.76
C LEU A 222 -29.09 7.05 -17.67
N ALA A 223 -30.40 7.12 -17.95
CA ALA A 223 -31.44 6.69 -17.01
C ALA A 223 -31.35 5.17 -16.72
N GLU A 224 -31.05 4.36 -17.74
CA GLU A 224 -30.83 2.92 -17.59
C GLU A 224 -29.61 2.62 -16.71
N LYS A 225 -28.51 3.33 -16.92
CA LYS A 225 -27.34 3.23 -16.04
C LYS A 225 -27.69 3.57 -14.59
N LYS A 226 -28.38 4.69 -14.36
CA LYS A 226 -28.81 5.07 -13.00
C LYS A 226 -29.66 3.98 -12.33
N LEU A 227 -30.56 3.35 -13.07
CA LEU A 227 -31.35 2.23 -12.54
C LEU A 227 -30.47 1.02 -12.21
N ALA A 228 -29.48 0.70 -13.04
CA ALA A 228 -28.53 -0.37 -12.75
C ALA A 228 -27.68 -0.08 -11.50
N ASP A 229 -27.25 1.17 -11.34
CA ASP A 229 -26.46 1.67 -10.21
C ASP A 229 -27.24 1.64 -8.87
N ALA A 230 -28.57 1.46 -8.91
CA ALA A 230 -29.40 1.19 -7.72
C ALA A 230 -29.06 -0.16 -7.06
N THR A 231 -28.42 -1.07 -7.81
CA THR A 231 -27.90 -2.34 -7.29
C THR A 231 -26.40 -2.21 -7.05
N ILE A 232 -26.01 -1.98 -5.80
CA ILE A 232 -24.62 -1.78 -5.41
C ILE A 232 -23.91 -3.13 -5.33
N ARG A 233 -22.82 -3.28 -6.08
CA ARG A 233 -22.06 -4.52 -6.23
C ARG A 233 -20.61 -4.37 -5.77
N ALA A 234 -19.97 -5.48 -5.42
CA ALA A 234 -18.56 -5.50 -5.09
C ALA A 234 -17.69 -5.31 -6.36
N PRO A 235 -16.74 -4.35 -6.39
CA PRO A 235 -15.87 -4.12 -7.55
C PRO A 235 -14.70 -5.12 -7.65
N PHE A 236 -14.39 -5.86 -6.59
CA PHE A 236 -13.35 -6.88 -6.55
C PHE A 236 -13.66 -7.92 -5.47
N PRO A 237 -13.07 -9.13 -5.50
CA PRO A 237 -13.28 -10.12 -4.46
C PRO A 237 -12.58 -9.72 -3.16
N GLY A 238 -13.26 -9.87 -2.03
CA GLY A 238 -12.73 -9.47 -0.74
C GLY A 238 -13.65 -9.79 0.43
N SER A 239 -13.33 -9.25 1.60
CA SER A 239 -14.15 -9.39 2.80
C SER A 239 -14.70 -8.03 3.22
N ILE A 240 -15.90 -8.02 3.81
CA ILE A 240 -16.51 -6.78 4.29
C ILE A 240 -15.89 -6.41 5.64
N LYS A 241 -15.17 -5.28 5.66
CA LYS A 241 -14.54 -4.71 6.86
C LYS A 241 -15.55 -3.95 7.70
N GLN A 242 -16.41 -3.15 7.05
CA GLN A 242 -17.40 -2.28 7.71
C GLN A 242 -18.65 -2.16 6.86
N ARG A 243 -19.81 -2.06 7.52
CA ARG A 243 -21.10 -1.72 6.92
C ARG A 243 -21.54 -0.36 7.48
N HIS A 244 -21.84 0.57 6.59
CA HIS A 244 -22.26 1.94 6.93
C HIS A 244 -23.76 2.17 6.81
N VAL A 245 -24.52 1.21 6.27
CA VAL A 245 -25.95 1.40 5.93
C VAL A 245 -26.84 0.32 6.51
N SER A 246 -28.09 0.67 6.81
CA SER A 246 -29.12 -0.27 7.29
C SER A 246 -30.34 -0.33 6.37
N PRO A 247 -31.10 -1.46 6.37
CA PRO A 247 -32.36 -1.54 5.64
C PRO A 247 -33.33 -0.42 6.04
N GLY A 248 -33.97 0.22 5.06
CA GLY A 248 -34.91 1.33 5.26
C GLY A 248 -34.27 2.72 5.32
N GLU A 249 -32.95 2.82 5.40
CA GLU A 249 -32.21 4.08 5.38
C GLU A 249 -32.29 4.75 3.99
N TYR A 250 -32.25 6.08 3.94
CA TYR A 250 -32.19 6.83 2.68
C TYR A 250 -30.75 7.26 2.39
N LEU A 251 -30.20 6.81 1.26
CA LEU A 251 -28.85 7.16 0.82
C LEU A 251 -28.89 8.30 -0.19
N LYS A 252 -27.89 9.17 -0.11
CA LYS A 252 -27.60 10.18 -1.13
C LYS A 252 -26.42 9.71 -1.98
N VAL A 253 -26.21 10.38 -3.11
CA VAL A 253 -25.02 10.17 -3.94
C VAL A 253 -23.76 10.38 -3.07
N GLN A 254 -22.76 9.52 -3.25
CA GLN A 254 -21.49 9.44 -2.49
C GLN A 254 -21.61 8.99 -1.03
N SER A 255 -22.82 8.70 -0.51
CA SER A 255 -22.97 8.11 0.82
C SER A 255 -22.21 6.77 0.92
N PRO A 256 -21.36 6.57 1.94
CA PRO A 256 -20.63 5.32 2.10
C PRO A 256 -21.59 4.18 2.45
N VAL A 257 -21.40 3.03 1.81
CA VAL A 257 -22.26 1.84 1.93
C VAL A 257 -21.53 0.75 2.71
N MET A 258 -20.37 0.32 2.22
CA MET A 258 -19.56 -0.73 2.82
C MET A 258 -18.08 -0.50 2.53
N VAL A 259 -17.19 -0.97 3.41
CA VAL A 259 -15.75 -1.01 3.16
C VAL A 259 -15.36 -2.45 2.86
N ILE A 260 -14.79 -2.68 1.69
CA ILE A 260 -14.31 -4.00 1.25
C ILE A 260 -12.80 -4.00 1.27
N VAL A 261 -12.23 -5.06 1.83
CA VAL A 261 -10.79 -5.29 1.87
C VAL A 261 -10.43 -6.56 1.14
N ARG A 262 -9.39 -6.48 0.32
CA ARG A 262 -8.80 -7.63 -0.34
C ARG A 262 -7.78 -8.31 0.57
N THR A 263 -8.05 -9.57 0.93
CA THR A 263 -7.34 -10.33 1.98
C THR A 263 -6.64 -11.58 1.47
N ASP A 264 -6.78 -11.94 0.18
CA ASP A 264 -6.06 -13.05 -0.48
C ASP A 264 -4.55 -12.83 -0.51
N GLN A 265 -4.13 -11.57 -0.53
CA GLN A 265 -2.76 -11.12 -0.37
C GLN A 265 -2.71 -9.92 0.57
N LEU A 266 -1.63 -9.82 1.34
CA LEU A 266 -1.42 -8.74 2.30
C LEU A 266 -0.10 -8.02 2.02
N ARG A 267 -0.05 -6.74 2.36
CA ARG A 267 1.15 -5.92 2.35
C ARG A 267 1.73 -5.89 3.77
N ALA A 268 2.89 -6.48 3.97
CA ALA A 268 3.66 -6.27 5.18
C ALA A 268 4.46 -4.97 5.02
N ARG A 269 4.11 -3.94 5.78
CA ARG A 269 4.90 -2.70 5.86
C ARG A 269 5.86 -2.83 7.03
N LEU A 270 7.14 -2.87 6.74
CA LEU A 270 8.21 -3.17 7.69
C LEU A 270 9.11 -1.95 7.83
N ALA A 271 9.38 -1.55 9.06
CA ALA A 271 10.34 -0.49 9.38
C ALA A 271 11.73 -1.09 9.51
N VAL A 272 12.63 -0.73 8.59
CA VAL A 272 14.01 -1.21 8.55
C VAL A 272 14.96 -0.10 8.99
N PRO A 273 15.87 -0.32 9.95
CA PRO A 273 16.88 0.67 10.34
C PRO A 273 17.75 1.14 9.16
N GLU A 274 18.01 2.45 9.09
CA GLU A 274 18.76 3.10 8.00
C GLU A 274 20.11 2.44 7.69
N LYS A 275 20.81 1.91 8.71
CA LYS A 275 22.09 1.21 8.53
C LYS A 275 22.04 0.03 7.55
N TRP A 276 20.86 -0.52 7.30
CA TRP A 276 20.63 -1.64 6.39
C TRP A 276 20.16 -1.21 4.99
N ALA A 277 20.07 0.10 4.69
CA ALA A 277 19.56 0.60 3.42
C ALA A 277 20.33 0.07 2.19
N GLY A 278 21.65 -0.09 2.29
CA GLY A 278 22.46 -0.68 1.22
C GLY A 278 22.34 -2.20 1.07
N ALA A 279 21.84 -2.89 2.10
CA ALA A 279 21.75 -4.35 2.16
C ALA A 279 20.42 -4.89 1.61
N VAL A 280 19.35 -4.09 1.71
CA VAL A 280 17.99 -4.50 1.36
C VAL A 280 17.72 -4.21 -0.11
N LYS A 281 17.47 -5.28 -0.89
CA LYS A 281 17.15 -5.20 -2.32
C LYS A 281 15.73 -5.68 -2.61
N THR A 282 15.08 -5.06 -3.59
CA THR A 282 13.77 -5.52 -4.07
C THR A 282 13.88 -6.94 -4.64
N GLY A 283 12.79 -7.70 -4.54
CA GLY A 283 12.72 -9.08 -4.97
C GLY A 283 13.19 -10.11 -3.93
N ALA A 284 13.84 -9.69 -2.85
CA ALA A 284 14.26 -10.58 -1.76
C ALA A 284 13.07 -11.31 -1.12
N THR A 285 13.29 -12.56 -0.70
CA THR A 285 12.32 -13.32 0.08
C THR A 285 12.39 -12.90 1.55
N VAL A 286 11.28 -12.45 2.09
CA VAL A 286 11.15 -12.01 3.48
C VAL A 286 10.42 -13.10 4.27
N GLU A 287 11.01 -13.53 5.38
CA GLU A 287 10.36 -14.44 6.33
C GLU A 287 9.65 -13.60 7.38
N VAL A 288 8.35 -13.81 7.53
CA VAL A 288 7.46 -13.04 8.40
C VAL A 288 6.87 -13.98 9.45
N GLN A 289 6.96 -13.58 10.71
CA GLN A 289 6.35 -14.26 11.84
C GLN A 289 5.30 -13.33 12.47
N VAL A 290 4.18 -13.92 12.88
CA VAL A 290 3.09 -13.22 13.58
C VAL A 290 2.88 -13.87 14.94
N GLU A 291 2.62 -13.06 15.96
CA GLU A 291 2.36 -13.56 17.31
C GLU A 291 1.09 -14.42 17.39
N ALA A 292 0.11 -14.16 16.51
CA ALA A 292 -1.13 -14.94 16.44
C ALA A 292 -0.90 -16.41 16.04
N TYR A 293 0.23 -16.73 15.40
CA TYR A 293 0.61 -18.09 14.99
C TYR A 293 2.08 -18.37 15.34
N PRO A 294 2.40 -18.61 16.63
CA PRO A 294 3.77 -18.84 17.07
C PRO A 294 4.40 -20.05 16.36
N GLY A 295 5.65 -19.90 15.92
CA GLY A 295 6.42 -20.97 15.26
C GLY A 295 6.12 -21.17 13.77
N GLU A 296 5.09 -20.52 13.22
CA GLU A 296 4.83 -20.52 11.78
C GLU A 296 5.56 -19.35 11.08
N VAL A 297 6.18 -19.66 9.94
CA VAL A 297 6.88 -18.67 9.12
C VAL A 297 6.14 -18.49 7.81
N PHE A 298 5.69 -17.27 7.56
CA PHE A 298 5.04 -16.86 6.32
C PHE A 298 6.09 -16.23 5.40
N ARG A 299 6.14 -16.66 4.14
CA ARG A 299 7.13 -16.15 3.18
C ARG A 299 6.50 -15.14 2.24
N GLY A 300 7.06 -13.93 2.22
CA GLY A 300 6.67 -12.86 1.31
C GLY A 300 7.80 -12.46 0.36
N ARG A 301 7.49 -11.63 -0.62
CA ARG A 301 8.47 -11.06 -1.55
C ARG A 301 8.52 -9.54 -1.38
N LEU A 302 9.72 -9.00 -1.19
CA LEU A 302 9.92 -7.55 -1.10
C LEU A 302 9.60 -6.90 -2.44
N GLY A 303 8.60 -6.03 -2.46
CA GLY A 303 8.12 -5.38 -3.67
C GLY A 303 8.60 -3.94 -3.80
N ARG A 304 8.48 -3.15 -2.73
CA ARG A 304 8.78 -1.70 -2.74
C ARG A 304 9.64 -1.32 -1.56
N ILE A 305 10.51 -0.34 -1.78
CA ILE A 305 11.33 0.29 -0.75
C ILE A 305 11.01 1.78 -0.83
N ASN A 306 10.57 2.37 0.28
CA ASN A 306 10.32 3.79 0.35
C ASN A 306 11.65 4.54 0.23
N PRO A 307 11.80 5.49 -0.72
CA PRO A 307 13.05 6.23 -0.89
C PRO A 307 13.37 7.20 0.26
N ALA A 308 12.40 7.48 1.15
CA ALA A 308 12.57 8.38 2.28
C ALA A 308 12.80 7.62 3.60
N VAL A 309 13.69 8.17 4.43
CA VAL A 309 13.91 7.73 5.82
C VAL A 309 13.05 8.60 6.74
N LEU A 310 12.32 7.95 7.64
CA LEU A 310 11.60 8.62 8.71
C LEU A 310 12.61 9.06 9.78
N GLN A 311 12.83 10.37 9.90
CA GLN A 311 13.87 10.94 10.77
C GLN A 311 13.65 10.62 12.26
N GLU A 312 12.40 10.54 12.68
CA GLU A 312 12.00 10.26 14.06
C GLU A 312 12.47 8.88 14.54
N SER A 313 12.35 7.86 13.68
CA SER A 313 12.72 6.47 14.01
C SER A 313 14.04 6.02 13.38
N ARG A 314 14.63 6.83 12.49
CA ARG A 314 15.79 6.47 11.64
C ARG A 314 15.60 5.14 10.93
N THR A 315 14.38 4.92 10.43
CA THR A 315 14.01 3.75 9.65
C THR A 315 13.47 4.16 8.29
N PHE A 316 13.61 3.29 7.29
CA PHE A 316 12.89 3.40 6.02
C PHE A 316 11.86 2.27 5.94
N GLU A 317 10.74 2.53 5.28
CA GLU A 317 9.67 1.56 5.12
C GLU A 317 9.93 0.67 3.89
N VAL A 318 9.74 -0.64 4.06
CA VAL A 318 9.73 -1.59 2.95
C VAL A 318 8.41 -2.34 2.93
N GLU A 319 7.90 -2.60 1.73
CA GLU A 319 6.66 -3.33 1.53
C GLU A 319 6.93 -4.70 0.93
N ALA A 320 6.56 -5.75 1.65
CA ALA A 320 6.57 -7.12 1.15
C ALA A 320 5.15 -7.61 0.88
N LEU A 321 4.97 -8.31 -0.24
CA LEU A 321 3.71 -8.98 -0.58
C LEU A 321 3.70 -10.38 0.00
N LEU A 322 2.65 -10.69 0.74
CA LEU A 322 2.46 -11.95 1.46
C LEU A 322 1.19 -12.64 0.98
N ALA A 323 1.32 -13.88 0.47
CA ALA A 323 0.16 -14.67 0.06
C ALA A 323 -0.61 -15.16 1.29
N ASN A 324 -1.94 -15.07 1.25
CA ASN A 324 -2.84 -15.47 2.32
C ASN A 324 -4.03 -16.30 1.79
N PRO A 325 -3.79 -17.41 1.08
CA PRO A 325 -4.85 -18.20 0.44
C PRO A 325 -5.82 -18.83 1.45
N ALA A 326 -5.34 -19.12 2.66
CA ALA A 326 -6.16 -19.68 3.74
C ALA A 326 -6.93 -18.62 4.55
N GLY A 327 -6.75 -17.32 4.27
CA GLY A 327 -7.42 -16.23 4.98
C GLY A 327 -7.07 -16.12 6.48
N ARG A 328 -5.99 -16.75 6.92
CA ARG A 328 -5.58 -16.82 8.33
C ARG A 328 -5.02 -15.49 8.83
N LEU A 329 -4.26 -14.81 7.98
CA LEU A 329 -3.67 -13.53 8.31
C LEU A 329 -4.70 -12.42 8.13
N LYS A 330 -4.77 -11.48 9.08
CA LYS A 330 -5.68 -10.33 9.01
C LYS A 330 -4.87 -9.03 8.90
N PRO A 331 -5.35 -8.03 8.13
CA PRO A 331 -4.84 -6.67 8.22
C PRO A 331 -4.85 -6.18 9.67
N GLY A 332 -3.81 -5.46 10.07
CA GLY A 332 -3.60 -4.96 11.43
C GLY A 332 -2.72 -5.86 12.31
N PHE A 333 -2.42 -7.10 11.90
CA PHE A 333 -1.48 -7.94 12.66
C PHE A 333 -0.09 -7.33 12.71
N PHE A 334 0.49 -7.32 13.91
CA PHE A 334 1.90 -7.01 14.10
C PHE A 334 2.77 -8.15 13.60
N VAL A 335 3.85 -7.82 12.90
CA VAL A 335 4.77 -8.77 12.28
C VAL A 335 6.21 -8.49 12.66
N GLN A 336 6.95 -9.57 12.87
CA GLN A 336 8.40 -9.56 12.89
C GLN A 336 8.90 -10.20 11.60
N ALA A 337 9.83 -9.52 10.92
CA ALA A 337 10.32 -9.95 9.63
C ALA A 337 11.85 -10.09 9.65
N SER A 338 12.33 -11.17 9.05
CA SER A 338 13.74 -11.45 8.85
C SER A 338 14.08 -11.41 7.36
N LEU A 339 14.76 -10.36 6.93
CA LEU A 339 15.21 -10.18 5.56
C LEU A 339 16.65 -10.72 5.40
N PRO A 340 16.97 -11.35 4.25
CA PRO A 340 18.35 -11.67 3.94
C PRO A 340 19.16 -10.38 3.79
N SER A 341 20.38 -10.35 4.30
CA SER A 341 21.34 -9.30 4.00
C SER A 341 22.52 -9.90 3.25
N GLU A 342 22.93 -9.21 2.19
CA GLU A 342 24.16 -9.51 1.44
C GLU A 342 25.40 -8.90 2.11
N VAL A 343 25.24 -8.25 3.26
CA VAL A 343 26.38 -7.71 4.01
C VAL A 343 27.10 -8.87 4.66
N GLU A 344 28.24 -9.18 4.07
CA GLU A 344 29.26 -10.09 4.57
C GLU A 344 30.13 -9.33 5.57
N GLU A 345 29.82 -9.48 6.87
CA GLU A 345 30.68 -8.94 7.91
C GLU A 345 31.75 -9.99 8.25
N ARG A 346 33.02 -9.58 8.16
CA ARG A 346 34.12 -10.39 8.69
C ARG A 346 34.06 -10.31 10.20
N ALA A 347 33.82 -11.44 10.84
CA ALA A 347 33.83 -11.54 12.27
C ALA A 347 34.86 -12.58 12.71
N LEU A 348 35.53 -12.30 13.83
CA LEU A 348 36.45 -13.25 14.43
C LEU A 348 35.62 -14.36 15.08
N THR A 349 35.80 -15.60 14.66
CA THR A 349 35.09 -16.74 15.25
C THR A 349 36.04 -17.71 15.93
N VAL A 350 35.64 -18.17 17.11
CA VAL A 350 36.32 -19.22 17.86
C VAL A 350 35.37 -20.41 18.02
N PRO A 351 35.87 -21.65 18.15
CA PRO A 351 35.02 -22.77 18.53
C PRO A 351 34.30 -22.46 19.84
N GLU A 352 33.02 -22.80 19.93
CA GLU A 352 32.21 -22.56 21.14
C GLU A 352 32.86 -23.16 22.39
N GLN A 353 33.51 -24.31 22.25
CA GLN A 353 34.22 -25.02 23.31
C GLN A 353 35.43 -24.25 23.88
N ALA A 354 35.95 -23.26 23.15
CA ALA A 354 37.06 -22.43 23.62
C ALA A 354 36.60 -21.29 24.55
N VAL A 355 35.30 -21.02 24.59
CA VAL A 355 34.73 -19.94 25.37
C VAL A 355 34.27 -20.45 26.73
N ASN A 356 34.90 -19.93 27.78
CA ASN A 356 34.57 -20.23 29.17
C ASN A 356 33.68 -19.12 29.74
N TYR A 357 32.46 -19.46 30.12
CA TYR A 357 31.55 -18.54 30.79
C TYR A 357 31.57 -18.78 32.29
N ARG A 358 31.98 -17.78 33.08
CA ARG A 358 31.95 -17.86 34.55
C ARG A 358 31.67 -16.50 35.17
N TYR A 359 30.80 -16.47 36.18
CA TYR A 359 30.41 -15.25 36.91
C TYR A 359 29.96 -14.08 36.01
N GLY A 360 29.25 -14.38 34.91
CA GLY A 360 28.74 -13.34 34.00
C GLY A 360 29.76 -12.83 32.97
N VAL A 361 30.98 -13.36 32.95
CA VAL A 361 32.04 -12.93 32.02
C VAL A 361 32.43 -14.09 31.10
N TYR A 362 32.48 -13.81 29.79
CA TYR A 362 33.00 -14.73 28.79
C TYR A 362 34.51 -14.55 28.66
N LYS A 363 35.23 -15.66 28.70
CA LYS A 363 36.69 -15.66 28.69
C LYS A 363 37.23 -16.74 27.77
N VAL A 364 38.39 -16.49 27.18
CA VAL A 364 39.14 -17.44 26.35
C VAL A 364 40.58 -17.49 26.83
N PHE A 365 41.24 -18.62 26.61
CA PHE A 365 42.66 -18.78 26.91
C PHE A 365 43.46 -18.58 25.62
N VAL A 366 44.25 -17.51 25.55
CA VAL A 366 45.08 -17.19 24.37
C VAL A 366 46.49 -17.71 24.58
N LEU A 367 47.05 -18.38 23.58
CA LEU A 367 48.41 -18.91 23.64
C LEU A 367 49.46 -17.80 23.51
N ASN A 368 50.37 -17.75 24.48
CA ASN A 368 51.54 -16.87 24.51
C ASN A 368 52.82 -17.71 24.66
N GLY A 369 53.21 -18.40 23.59
CA GLY A 369 54.35 -19.34 23.62
C GLY A 369 54.00 -20.64 24.38
N PRO A 370 54.79 -21.07 25.39
CA PRO A 370 54.53 -22.29 26.17
C PRO A 370 53.47 -22.11 27.27
N ARG A 371 52.77 -20.96 27.32
CA ARG A 371 51.78 -20.63 28.35
C ARG A 371 50.49 -20.09 27.74
N VAL A 372 49.40 -20.14 28.50
CA VAL A 372 48.14 -19.46 28.16
C VAL A 372 47.90 -18.25 29.04
N GLY A 373 47.30 -17.20 28.47
CA GLY A 373 46.76 -16.06 29.21
C GLY A 373 45.25 -16.04 29.14
N GLU A 374 44.58 -15.81 30.27
CA GLU A 374 43.14 -15.63 30.31
C GLU A 374 42.77 -14.24 29.75
N ARG A 375 41.79 -14.19 28.85
CA ARG A 375 41.33 -12.93 28.26
C ARG A 375 39.82 -12.86 28.23
N ALA A 376 39.26 -11.76 28.75
CA ALA A 376 37.84 -11.49 28.64
C ALA A 376 37.48 -11.13 27.19
N ILE A 377 36.37 -11.68 26.72
CA ILE A 377 35.83 -11.41 25.39
C ILE A 377 34.37 -10.97 25.50
N LYS A 378 33.92 -10.25 24.47
CA LYS A 378 32.51 -9.95 24.27
C LYS A 378 31.96 -10.89 23.20
N PRO A 379 31.13 -11.88 23.54
CA PRO A 379 30.60 -12.81 22.56
C PRO A 379 29.55 -12.11 21.68
N GLY A 380 29.45 -12.57 20.44
CA GLY A 380 28.44 -12.19 19.47
C GLY A 380 27.48 -13.35 19.18
N THR A 381 27.15 -13.54 17.91
CA THR A 381 26.25 -14.59 17.45
C THR A 381 26.93 -15.96 17.50
N GLN A 382 26.21 -16.99 17.95
CA GLN A 382 26.65 -18.38 17.84
C GLN A 382 26.05 -19.00 16.58
N GLN A 383 26.90 -19.51 15.69
CA GLN A 383 26.48 -20.16 14.45
C GLN A 383 27.45 -21.28 14.11
N ASN A 384 26.94 -22.42 13.62
CA ASN A 384 27.76 -23.56 13.17
C ASN A 384 28.79 -24.06 14.22
N GLN A 385 28.42 -24.15 15.51
CA GLN A 385 29.31 -24.56 16.63
C GLN A 385 30.51 -23.62 16.87
N ARG A 386 30.46 -22.41 16.31
CA ARG A 386 31.42 -21.35 16.53
C ARG A 386 30.73 -20.16 17.16
N MET A 387 31.50 -19.41 17.94
CA MET A 387 31.07 -18.19 18.60
C MET A 387 31.80 -17.02 17.97
N GLU A 388 31.03 -16.05 17.49
CA GLU A 388 31.53 -14.74 17.08
C GLU A 388 32.10 -13.99 18.29
N VAL A 389 33.23 -13.32 18.12
CA VAL A 389 33.89 -12.51 19.15
C VAL A 389 33.93 -11.06 18.66
N LEU A 390 33.14 -10.20 19.31
CA LEU A 390 33.02 -8.79 18.94
C LEU A 390 34.22 -7.96 19.42
N GLU A 391 34.72 -8.28 20.62
CA GLU A 391 35.83 -7.56 21.26
C GLU A 391 36.69 -8.55 22.07
N GLY A 392 38.00 -8.30 22.14
CA GLY A 392 38.93 -9.01 23.02
C GLY A 392 39.94 -9.94 22.34
N LEU A 393 39.81 -10.23 21.04
CA LEU A 393 40.75 -11.06 20.28
C LEU A 393 41.23 -10.35 19.01
N ARG A 394 42.34 -10.84 18.45
CA ARG A 394 42.87 -10.40 17.14
C ARG A 394 42.97 -11.56 16.16
N ALA A 395 42.85 -11.26 14.87
CA ALA A 395 43.03 -12.24 13.81
C ALA A 395 44.41 -12.92 13.90
N GLY A 396 44.44 -14.25 13.76
CA GLY A 396 45.66 -15.04 13.81
C GLY A 396 46.17 -15.42 15.21
N GLU A 397 45.55 -14.91 16.29
CA GLU A 397 45.79 -15.45 17.63
C GLU A 397 45.31 -16.91 17.71
N ARG A 398 45.89 -17.72 18.60
CA ARG A 398 45.45 -19.10 18.82
C ARG A 398 44.81 -19.22 20.21
N VAL A 399 43.59 -19.73 20.25
CA VAL A 399 42.89 -20.03 21.50
C VAL A 399 43.11 -21.49 21.88
N ALA A 400 43.31 -21.74 23.17
CA ALA A 400 43.56 -23.06 23.73
C ALA A 400 42.28 -23.62 24.37
N VAL A 401 41.99 -24.88 24.04
CA VAL A 401 40.94 -25.68 24.67
C VAL A 401 41.62 -26.84 25.39
N ALA A 402 41.32 -26.99 26.67
CA ALA A 402 41.89 -28.07 27.46
C ALA A 402 41.27 -29.42 27.07
N VAL A 403 42.09 -30.48 27.00
CA VAL A 403 41.59 -31.80 26.56
C VAL A 403 40.97 -32.59 27.72
N ARG A 404 41.50 -32.44 28.95
CA ARG A 404 41.02 -33.15 30.15
C ARG A 404 41.00 -32.29 31.42
N ASP A 405 42.00 -31.42 31.59
CA ASP A 405 42.16 -30.59 32.79
C ASP A 405 41.54 -29.19 32.62
N GLN A 406 41.46 -28.41 33.70
CA GLN A 406 40.97 -27.03 33.62
C GLN A 406 42.14 -26.05 33.44
N LEU A 407 42.05 -25.16 32.44
CA LEU A 407 43.03 -24.09 32.27
C LEU A 407 42.82 -22.97 33.29
N TYR A 408 43.93 -22.35 33.70
CA TYR A 408 43.99 -21.17 34.53
C TYR A 408 45.03 -20.19 33.96
N ASP A 409 44.95 -18.93 34.36
CA ASP A 409 45.82 -17.89 33.85
C ASP A 409 47.31 -18.19 34.16
N GLY A 410 48.16 -18.11 33.14
CA GLY A 410 49.59 -18.37 33.24
C GLY A 410 50.00 -19.85 33.22
N ALA A 411 49.07 -20.80 33.07
CA ALA A 411 49.36 -22.23 33.03
C ALA A 411 50.32 -22.59 31.88
N SER A 412 51.29 -23.48 32.15
CA SER A 412 52.18 -24.03 31.13
C SER A 412 51.46 -25.12 30.35
N VAL A 413 51.48 -25.04 29.02
CA VAL A 413 50.70 -25.92 28.14
C VAL A 413 51.57 -26.60 27.09
N ARG A 414 51.16 -27.78 26.66
CA ARG A 414 51.75 -28.52 25.54
C ARG A 414 50.66 -28.74 24.49
N ALA A 415 50.98 -28.42 23.23
CA ALA A 415 50.11 -28.75 22.12
C ALA A 415 49.98 -30.27 21.99
N GLU A 416 48.74 -30.73 21.93
CA GLU A 416 48.38 -32.11 21.54
C GLU A 416 48.11 -32.20 20.04
#